data_AF-A0A9E0SAE7-F1
#
_entry.id   AF-A0A9E0SAE7-F1
#
_cell.length_a   1.000
_cell.length_b   1.000
_cell.length_c   1.000
_cell.angle_alpha   90.00
_cell.angle_beta   90.00
_cell.angle_gamma   90.00
#
_symmetry.space_group_name_H-M   'P 1'
#
loop_
_entity.id
_entity.type
_entity.pdbx_description
1 polymer ?
#
loop_
_entity_poly.entity_id
_entity_poly.type
_entity_poly.pdbx_seq_one_letter_code
_entity_poly.pdbx_strand_id
1 'polypeptide(L)' 'MTDEERKYLKKELITPVIVWMILFVIALLFNRLGSKKPTPQTVSFFASVFSFTFIVFYGIKWIKFKTHIKKKRHH' A
#
# COMPACT_ATOMS: atom_id res chain seq x y z
N MET A 1 17.10 15.06 -12.16
CA MET A 1 16.15 13.94 -12.13
C MET A 1 15.41 13.90 -13.46
N THR A 2 15.82 12.96 -14.30
CA THR A 2 15.25 12.75 -15.65
C THR A 2 13.81 12.24 -15.55
N ASP A 3 13.03 12.38 -16.62
CA ASP A 3 11.64 11.93 -16.63
C ASP A 3 11.51 10.40 -16.49
N GLU A 4 12.54 9.66 -16.92
CA GLU A 4 12.62 8.21 -16.76
C GLU A 4 12.81 7.81 -15.29
N GLU A 5 13.70 8.48 -14.56
CA GLU A 5 13.89 8.26 -13.11
C GLU A 5 12.61 8.55 -12.33
N ARG A 6 11.83 9.58 -12.71
CA ARG A 6 10.54 9.88 -12.06
C ARG A 6 9.49 8.81 -12.33
N LYS A 7 9.45 8.27 -13.54
CA LYS A 7 8.54 7.16 -13.88
C LYS A 7 8.91 5.89 -13.11
N TYR A 8 10.20 5.61 -12.96
CA TYR A 8 10.69 4.46 -12.21
C TYR A 8 10.36 4.57 -10.72
N LEU A 9 10.70 5.71 -10.09
CA LEU A 9 10.33 5.99 -8.69
C LEU A 9 8.81 6.02 -8.46
N LYS A 10 8.03 6.45 -9.47
CA LYS A 10 6.58 6.34 -9.40
C LYS A 10 6.12 4.88 -9.33
N LYS A 11 6.65 4.03 -10.21
CA LYS A 11 6.30 2.60 -10.23
C LYS A 11 6.72 1.92 -8.93
N GLU A 12 7.93 2.17 -8.43
CA GLU A 12 8.40 1.63 -7.16
C GLU A 12 7.54 2.03 -5.96
N LEU A 13 6.90 3.21 -5.98
CA LEU A 13 5.96 3.58 -4.93
C LEU A 13 4.55 3.01 -5.11
N ILE A 14 4.06 2.89 -6.34
CA ILE A 14 2.71 2.38 -6.62
C ILE A 14 2.64 0.87 -6.43
N THR A 15 3.62 0.13 -6.92
CA THR A 15 3.66 -1.34 -6.86
C THR A 15 3.43 -1.86 -5.44
N PRO A 16 4.15 -1.42 -4.39
CA PRO A 16 3.91 -1.89 -3.03
C PRO A 16 2.51 -1.52 -2.52
N VAL A 17 1.97 -0.35 -2.86
CA VAL A 17 0.59 0.03 -2.47
C VAL A 17 -0.42 -0.97 -3.04
N ILE A 18 -0.29 -1.34 -4.31
CA ILE A 18 -1.18 -2.31 -4.97
C ILE A 18 -1.04 -3.68 -4.33
N VAL A 19 0.19 -4.15 -4.08
CA VAL A 19 0.44 -5.46 -3.44
C VAL A 19 -0.20 -5.52 -2.05
N TRP A 20 0.02 -4.48 -1.22
CA TRP A 20 -0.59 -4.42 0.11
C TRP A 20 -2.12 -4.31 0.06
N MET A 21 -2.66 -3.64 -0.95
CA MET A 21 -4.11 -3.57 -1.15
C MET A 21 -4.70 -4.94 -1.48
N ILE A 22 -4.05 -5.74 -2.33
CA ILE A 22 -4.46 -7.11 -2.64
C ILE A 22 -4.40 -7.99 -1.39
N LEU A 23 -3.29 -7.93 -0.65
CA LEU A 23 -3.12 -8.68 0.61
C LEU A 23 -4.18 -8.29 1.65
N PHE A 24 -4.54 -7.00 1.73
CA PHE A 24 -5.61 -6.52 2.60
C PHE A 24 -6.96 -7.12 2.20
N VAL A 25 -7.31 -7.14 0.92
CA VAL A 25 -8.55 -7.75 0.42
C VAL A 25 -8.58 -9.25 0.74
N ILE A 26 -7.48 -9.97 0.52
CA ILE A 26 -7.39 -11.40 0.84
C ILE A 26 -7.56 -11.62 2.34
N ALA A 27 -6.89 -10.83 3.19
CA ALA A 27 -7.02 -10.93 4.64
C ALA A 27 -8.47 -10.69 5.11
N LEU A 28 -9.16 -9.69 4.54
CA LEU A 28 -10.58 -9.44 4.83
C LEU A 28 -11.49 -10.58 4.39
N LEU A 29 -11.26 -11.13 3.18
CA LEU A 29 -12.00 -12.28 2.68
C LEU A 29 -11.77 -13.51 3.56
N PHE A 30 -10.54 -13.75 4.01
CA PHE A 30 -10.22 -14.87 4.89
C PHE A 30 -10.83 -14.70 6.28
N ASN A 31 -10.93 -13.47 6.78
CA ASN A 31 -11.60 -13.20 8.05
C ASN A 31 -13.12 -13.44 7.96
N ARG A 32 -13.75 -13.10 6.83
CA ARG A 32 -15.20 -13.28 6.61
C ARG A 32 -15.61 -14.68 6.19
N LEU A 33 -14.85 -15.32 5.30
CA LEU A 33 -15.20 -16.58 4.63
C LEU A 33 -14.32 -17.75 5.06
N GLY A 34 -13.21 -17.49 5.75
CA GLY A 34 -12.28 -18.52 6.18
C GLY A 34 -12.75 -19.29 7.41
N SER A 35 -11.88 -20.18 7.87
CA SER A 35 -12.14 -21.02 9.02
C SER A 35 -12.41 -20.17 10.27
N LYS A 36 -13.54 -20.42 10.95
CA LYS A 36 -13.91 -19.77 12.23
C LYS A 36 -13.07 -20.23 13.42
N LYS A 37 -11.98 -20.96 13.19
CA LYS A 37 -11.01 -21.26 14.23
C LYS A 37 -10.37 -19.94 14.70
N PRO A 38 -10.06 -19.80 15.99
CA PRO A 38 -9.52 -18.56 16.54
C PRO A 38 -8.15 -18.20 15.94
N THR A 39 -7.29 -19.19 15.65
CA THR A 39 -5.94 -18.93 15.11
C THR A 39 -5.96 -18.31 13.72
N PRO A 40 -6.70 -18.84 12.72
CA PRO A 40 -6.86 -18.19 11.42
C PRO A 40 -7.47 -16.79 11.48
N GLN A 41 -8.45 -16.56 12.36
CA GLN A 41 -9.08 -15.25 12.52
C GLN A 41 -8.09 -14.22 13.06
N THR A 42 -7.36 -14.56 14.12
CA THR A 42 -6.33 -13.68 14.70
C THR A 42 -5.26 -13.34 13.67
N VAL A 43 -4.75 -14.32 12.91
CA VAL A 43 -3.77 -14.08 11.84
C VAL A 43 -4.34 -13.18 10.75
N SER A 44 -5.59 -13.41 10.31
CA SER A 44 -6.24 -12.58 9.30
C SER A 44 -6.46 -11.13 9.77
N PHE A 45 -6.78 -10.94 11.05
CA PHE A 45 -6.94 -9.63 11.66
C PHE A 45 -5.60 -8.88 11.69
N PHE A 46 -4.53 -9.50 12.18
CA PHE A 46 -3.20 -8.90 12.16
C PHE A 46 -2.73 -8.57 10.74
N ALA A 47 -2.94 -9.49 9.79
CA ALA A 47 -2.60 -9.26 8.39
C ALA A 47 -3.37 -8.06 7.80
N SER A 48 -4.63 -7.88 8.16
CA SER A 48 -5.44 -6.74 7.71
C SER A 48 -4.92 -5.40 8.28
N VAL A 49 -4.63 -5.34 9.58
CA VAL A 49 -4.11 -4.13 10.24
C VAL A 49 -2.72 -3.76 9.69
N PHE A 50 -1.87 -4.77 9.51
CA PHE A 50 -0.54 -4.58 8.95
C PHE A 50 -0.61 -4.06 7.51
N SER A 51 -1.40 -4.71 6.66
CA SER A 51 -1.57 -4.29 5.26
C SER A 51 -2.13 -2.87 5.16
N PHE A 52 -3.12 -2.53 5.99
CA PHE A 52 -3.67 -1.18 6.05
C PHE A 52 -2.62 -0.13 6.43
N THR A 53 -1.78 -0.44 7.43
CA THR A 53 -0.69 0.45 7.88
C THR A 53 0.29 0.72 6.75
N PHE A 54 0.67 -0.31 5.99
CA PHE A 54 1.56 -0.18 4.84
C PHE A 54 0.94 0.60 3.67
N ILE A 55 -0.34 0.37 3.38
CA ILE A 55 -1.09 1.15 2.37
C ILE A 55 -1.05 2.64 2.73
N VAL A 56 -1.33 2.99 3.99
CA VAL A 56 -1.31 4.39 4.46
C VAL A 56 0.10 4.97 4.39
N PHE A 57 1.11 4.24 4.85
CA PHE A 57 2.51 4.70 4.85
C PHE A 57 3.03 4.99 3.44
N TYR A 58 2.86 4.05 2.50
CA TYR A 58 3.26 4.24 1.11
C TYR A 58 2.38 5.27 0.39
N GLY A 59 1.08 5.35 0.73
CA GLY A 59 0.18 6.38 0.23
C GLY A 59 0.60 7.80 0.63
N ILE A 60 1.04 8.00 1.87
CA ILE A 60 1.58 9.30 2.33
C ILE A 60 2.88 9.63 1.58
N LYS A 61 3.79 8.66 1.42
CA LYS A 61 5.02 8.87 0.62
C LYS A 61 4.69 9.24 -0.82
N TRP A 62 3.67 8.64 -1.40
CA TRP A 62 3.18 8.96 -2.76
C TRP A 62 2.68 10.39 -2.88
N ILE A 63 1.86 10.82 -1.93
CA ILE A 63 1.33 12.19 -1.89
C ILE A 63 2.48 13.19 -1.76
N LYS A 64 3.43 12.96 -0.83
CA LYS A 64 4.63 13.80 -0.68
C LYS A 64 5.46 13.85 -1.96
N PHE A 65 5.66 12.72 -2.64
CA PHE A 65 6.38 12.66 -3.91
C PHE A 65 5.69 13.46 -5.02
N LYS A 66 4.36 13.34 -5.14
CA LYS A 66 3.56 14.15 -6.08
C LYS A 66 3.67 15.66 -5.78
N THR A 67 3.57 16.05 -4.52
CA THR A 67 3.69 17.45 -4.09
C THR A 67 5.09 17.99 -4.39
N HIS A 68 6.14 17.21 -4.16
CA HIS A 68 7.52 17.61 -4.43
C HIS A 68 7.80 17.76 -5.94
N ILE A 69 7.27 16.86 -6.78
CA ILE A 69 7.32 16.99 -8.24
C ILE A 69 6.57 18.23 -8.72
N LYS A 70 5.37 18.50 -8.17
CA LYS A 70 4.56 19.66 -8.57
C LYS A 70 5.24 20.98 -8.20
N LYS A 71 5.88 21.04 -7.02
CA LYS A 71 6.64 22.23 -6.56
C LYS A 71 7.85 22.54 -7.45
N LYS A 72 8.58 21.53 -7.93
CA LYS A 72 9.70 21.69 -8.87
C LYS A 72 9.30 22.08 -10.31
N ARG A 73 8.01 22.12 -10.65
CA ARG A 73 7.52 22.48 -11.98
C ARG A 73 7.08 23.94 -12.09
N HIS A 74 6.99 24.64 -10.96
CA HIS A 74 6.57 26.04 -10.84
C HIS A 74 7.71 26.99 -10.44
N HIS A 75 8.92 26.47 -10.28
CA HIS A 75 10.17 27.21 -10.20
C HIS A 75 11.03 26.79 -11.40
#